data_AF-A0A314XPM3-F1
#
_entry.id   AF-A0A314XPM3-F1
#
_cell.length_a   1.000
_cell.length_b   1.000
_cell.length_c   1.000
_cell.angle_alpha   90.00
_cell.angle_beta   90.00
_cell.angle_gamma   90.00
#
_symmetry.space_group_name_H-M   'P 1'
#
loop_
_entity.id
_entity.type
_entity.pdbx_description
1 polymer ?
#
loop_
_entity_poly.entity_id
_entity_poly.type
_entity_poly.pdbx_seq_one_letter_code
_entity_poly.pdbx_strand_id
1 'polypeptide(L)'
;MRADTENSLEILGFLQFVAAYGLLSTLNGDEIVKLLGMICQHAQALELCEELGFADKIPDFVQDLIERKQLFEAVRLICTFKLIDTFQPILLLKEYVEDAKRSYRTAMLEGPFSLFLGVLVHKHIADFRAVVQCLKDNNLESEFLAKEVKTEIAMLETLKKSLGSSVKRSAETQPLQLRQSKRLRELNERL
;
A
#
# COMPACT_ATOMS: atom_id res chain seq x y z
N MET A 1 31.90 6.55 -2.26
CA MET A 1 30.70 5.71 -2.45
C MET A 1 31.09 4.59 -3.39
N ARG A 2 31.08 3.34 -2.91
CA ARG A 2 31.65 2.18 -3.61
C ARG A 2 30.79 0.91 -3.37
N ALA A 3 29.48 1.09 -3.23
CA ALA A 3 28.55 0.03 -2.84
C ALA A 3 27.70 -0.53 -4.01
N ASP A 4 27.72 0.09 -5.19
CA ASP A 4 26.74 -0.24 -6.25
C ASP A 4 27.22 -1.31 -7.24
N THR A 5 28.52 -1.63 -7.27
CA THR A 5 29.09 -2.55 -8.29
C THR A 5 29.19 -4.01 -7.83
N GLU A 6 29.39 -4.29 -6.53
CA GLU A 6 29.49 -5.66 -6.02
C GLU A 6 28.13 -6.38 -6.10
N ASN A 7 27.03 -5.70 -5.72
CA ASN A 7 25.68 -6.27 -5.84
C ASN A 7 25.26 -6.52 -7.31
N SER A 8 25.73 -5.71 -8.26
CA SER A 8 25.32 -5.84 -9.67
C SER A 8 25.81 -7.17 -10.28
N LEU A 9 27.06 -7.56 -10.00
CA LEU A 9 27.61 -8.82 -10.52
C LEU A 9 26.95 -10.05 -9.88
N GLU A 10 26.64 -9.99 -8.59
CA GLU A 10 25.92 -11.06 -7.90
C GLU A 10 24.51 -11.26 -8.48
N ILE A 11 23.79 -10.17 -8.73
CA ILE A 11 22.44 -10.21 -9.33
C ILE A 11 22.49 -10.78 -10.75
N LEU A 12 23.44 -10.31 -11.58
CA LEU A 12 23.62 -10.82 -12.94
C LEU A 12 24.00 -12.30 -12.95
N GLY A 13 24.92 -12.71 -12.09
CA GLY A 13 25.31 -14.11 -11.93
C GLY A 13 24.16 -14.99 -11.46
N PHE A 14 23.33 -14.50 -10.54
CA PHE A 14 22.12 -15.19 -10.10
C PHE A 14 21.09 -15.32 -11.22
N LEU A 15 20.85 -14.27 -12.01
CA LEU A 15 19.96 -14.34 -13.18
C LEU A 15 20.43 -15.39 -14.18
N GLN A 16 21.72 -15.37 -14.51
CA GLN A 16 22.32 -16.36 -15.42
C GLN A 16 22.20 -17.77 -14.86
N PHE A 17 22.40 -17.95 -13.55
CA PHE A 17 22.20 -19.24 -12.90
C PHE A 17 20.75 -19.71 -13.00
N VAL A 18 19.77 -18.86 -12.65
CA VAL A 18 18.35 -19.21 -12.74
C VAL A 18 17.97 -19.57 -14.18
N ALA A 19 18.46 -18.84 -15.18
CA ALA A 19 18.17 -19.12 -16.57
C ALA A 19 18.85 -20.39 -17.09
N ALA A 20 20.15 -20.54 -16.84
CA ALA A 20 20.95 -21.67 -17.32
C ALA A 20 20.43 -23.01 -16.80
N TYR A 21 19.90 -23.04 -15.57
CA TYR A 21 19.33 -24.23 -14.95
C TYR A 21 17.80 -24.30 -15.04
N GLY A 22 17.14 -23.33 -15.72
CA GLY A 22 15.69 -23.33 -15.89
C GLY A 22 14.89 -23.22 -14.58
N LEU A 23 15.45 -22.60 -13.55
CA LEU A 23 14.91 -22.60 -12.19
C LEU A 23 13.75 -21.61 -11.98
N LEU A 24 13.43 -20.77 -12.97
CA LEU A 24 12.37 -19.77 -12.80
C LEU A 24 11.02 -20.40 -12.45
N SER A 25 10.69 -21.56 -13.02
CA SER A 25 9.45 -22.30 -12.72
C SER A 25 9.47 -23.01 -11.36
N THR A 26 10.62 -23.11 -10.70
CA THR A 26 10.72 -23.69 -9.35
C THR A 26 10.58 -22.63 -8.26
N LEU A 27 10.69 -21.34 -8.61
CA LEU A 27 10.49 -20.24 -7.69
C LEU A 27 9.01 -20.06 -7.37
N ASN A 28 8.71 -19.76 -6.11
CA ASN A 28 7.38 -19.34 -5.71
C ASN A 28 7.14 -17.85 -6.04
N GLY A 29 5.88 -17.41 -5.96
CA GLY A 29 5.50 -16.03 -6.29
C GLY A 29 6.29 -14.97 -5.51
N ASP A 30 6.56 -15.17 -4.23
CA ASP A 30 7.30 -14.19 -3.41
C ASP A 30 8.78 -14.13 -3.79
N GLU A 31 9.37 -15.27 -4.16
CA GLU A 31 10.74 -15.35 -4.68
C GLU A 31 10.86 -14.66 -6.03
N ILE A 32 9.87 -14.84 -6.91
CA ILE A 32 9.80 -14.16 -8.20
C ILE A 32 9.66 -12.64 -8.01
N VAL A 33 8.81 -12.18 -7.10
CA VAL A 33 8.68 -10.75 -6.78
C VAL A 33 10.01 -10.17 -6.31
N LYS A 34 10.74 -10.88 -5.44
CA LYS A 34 12.07 -10.44 -4.99
C LYS A 34 13.06 -10.38 -6.14
N LEU A 35 13.09 -11.42 -6.97
CA LEU A 35 13.95 -11.50 -8.15
C LEU A 35 13.68 -10.33 -9.11
N LEU A 36 12.42 -10.14 -9.51
CA LEU A 36 12.02 -9.04 -10.39
C LEU A 36 12.24 -7.68 -9.73
N GLY A 37 12.01 -7.55 -8.42
CA GLY A 37 12.31 -6.34 -7.66
C GLY A 37 13.79 -5.97 -7.69
N MET A 38 14.70 -6.95 -7.65
CA MET A 38 16.13 -6.73 -7.87
C MET A 38 16.41 -6.33 -9.33
N ILE A 39 15.83 -7.04 -10.30
CA ILE A 39 16.02 -6.75 -11.72
C ILE A 39 15.61 -5.31 -12.08
N CYS A 40 14.43 -4.87 -11.61
CA CYS A 40 13.92 -3.51 -11.86
C CYS A 40 14.83 -2.39 -11.36
N GLN A 41 15.76 -2.68 -10.44
CA GLN A 41 16.70 -1.69 -9.88
C GLN A 41 18.02 -1.63 -10.64
N HIS A 42 18.31 -2.59 -11.53
CA HIS A 42 19.59 -2.72 -12.21
C HIS A 42 19.41 -2.81 -13.73
N ALA A 43 19.80 -1.78 -14.45
CA ALA A 43 19.63 -1.69 -15.91
C ALA A 43 20.22 -2.91 -16.67
N GLN A 44 21.41 -3.36 -16.29
CA GLN A 44 22.05 -4.54 -16.89
C GLN A 44 21.26 -5.83 -16.63
N ALA A 45 20.65 -5.96 -15.45
CA ALA A 45 19.83 -7.13 -15.12
C ALA A 45 18.53 -7.11 -15.93
N LEU A 46 17.97 -5.93 -16.20
CA LEU A 46 16.80 -5.76 -17.05
C LEU A 46 17.08 -6.22 -18.48
N GLU A 47 18.17 -5.73 -19.08
CA GLU A 47 18.61 -6.12 -20.44
C GLU A 47 18.81 -7.64 -20.52
N LEU A 48 19.52 -8.21 -19.54
CA LEU A 48 19.74 -9.64 -19.46
C LEU A 48 18.42 -10.43 -19.31
N CYS A 49 17.43 -9.88 -18.61
CA CYS A 49 16.11 -10.50 -18.47
C CYS A 49 15.37 -10.63 -19.81
N GLU A 50 15.52 -9.64 -20.69
CA GLU A 50 14.99 -9.68 -22.05
C GLU A 50 15.74 -10.71 -22.89
N GLU A 51 17.08 -10.74 -22.83
CA GLU A 51 17.91 -11.69 -23.58
C GLU A 51 17.67 -13.15 -23.19
N LEU A 52 17.43 -13.42 -21.91
CA LEU A 52 17.21 -14.77 -21.39
C LEU A 52 15.76 -15.27 -21.57
N GLY A 53 14.89 -14.48 -22.19
CA GLY A 53 13.47 -14.84 -22.39
C GLY A 53 12.65 -14.86 -21.10
N PHE A 54 13.12 -14.22 -20.03
CA PHE A 54 12.31 -14.04 -18.83
C PHE A 54 11.15 -13.08 -19.07
N ALA A 55 11.33 -12.11 -19.96
CA ALA A 55 10.32 -11.14 -20.34
C ALA A 55 8.99 -11.78 -20.78
N ASP A 56 9.04 -12.92 -21.48
CA ASP A 56 7.85 -13.62 -21.99
C ASP A 56 6.92 -14.12 -20.89
N LYS A 57 7.46 -14.38 -19.69
CA LYS A 57 6.71 -14.88 -18.53
C LYS A 57 6.20 -13.76 -17.61
N ILE A 58 6.66 -12.52 -17.82
CA ILE A 58 6.30 -11.39 -16.96
C ILE A 58 4.79 -11.09 -16.99
N PRO A 59 4.08 -11.16 -18.13
CA PRO A 59 2.63 -10.98 -18.14
C PRO A 59 1.89 -11.95 -17.20
N ASP A 60 2.29 -13.23 -17.18
CA ASP A 60 1.70 -14.22 -16.28
C ASP A 60 1.96 -13.86 -14.81
N PHE A 61 3.17 -13.41 -14.49
CA PHE A 61 3.50 -12.96 -13.13
C PHE A 61 2.74 -11.69 -12.73
N VAL A 62 2.52 -10.75 -13.66
CA VAL A 62 1.69 -9.57 -13.41
C VAL A 62 0.27 -9.98 -13.07
N GLN A 63 -0.30 -10.93 -13.82
CA GLN A 63 -1.63 -11.45 -13.57
C GLN A 63 -1.74 -12.10 -12.18
N ASP A 64 -0.78 -12.96 -11.82
CA ASP A 64 -0.70 -13.57 -10.49
C ASP A 64 -0.65 -12.53 -9.36
N LEU A 65 0.09 -11.43 -9.55
CA LEU A 65 0.19 -10.36 -8.55
C LEU A 65 -1.11 -9.59 -8.39
N ILE A 66 -1.83 -9.34 -9.48
CA ILE A 66 -3.14 -8.69 -9.45
C ILE A 66 -4.11 -9.57 -8.66
N GLU A 67 -4.16 -10.88 -8.93
CA GLU A 67 -5.01 -11.84 -8.22
C GLU A 67 -4.68 -11.93 -6.72
N ARG A 68 -3.40 -11.84 -6.37
CA ARG A 68 -2.91 -11.79 -4.98
C ARG A 68 -3.07 -10.43 -4.31
N LYS A 69 -3.61 -9.42 -5.00
CA LYS A 69 -3.76 -8.03 -4.54
C LYS A 69 -2.43 -7.32 -4.23
N GLN A 70 -1.34 -7.77 -4.83
CA GLN A 70 -0.01 -7.13 -4.78
C GLN A 70 0.10 -6.09 -5.90
N LEU A 71 -0.81 -5.10 -5.86
CA LEU A 71 -1.02 -4.18 -6.99
C LEU A 71 0.17 -3.25 -7.25
N PHE A 72 0.92 -2.85 -6.22
CA PHE A 72 2.08 -1.97 -6.39
C PHE A 72 3.22 -2.68 -7.11
N GLU A 73 3.44 -3.95 -6.77
CA GLU A 73 4.37 -4.84 -7.46
C GLU A 73 3.95 -5.03 -8.91
N ALA A 74 2.67 -5.33 -9.14
CA ALA A 74 2.13 -5.50 -10.49
C ALA A 74 2.32 -4.23 -11.34
N VAL A 75 1.93 -3.06 -10.84
CA VAL A 75 2.07 -1.77 -11.56
C VAL A 75 3.53 -1.47 -11.88
N ARG A 76 4.44 -1.70 -10.93
CA ARG A 76 5.87 -1.50 -11.17
C ARG A 76 6.37 -2.37 -12.33
N LEU A 77 6.01 -3.66 -12.36
CA LEU A 77 6.39 -4.54 -13.47
C LEU A 77 5.76 -4.10 -14.79
N ILE A 78 4.47 -3.74 -14.79
CA ILE A 78 3.78 -3.24 -15.99
C ILE A 78 4.52 -2.04 -16.58
N CYS A 79 4.93 -1.09 -15.74
CA CYS A 79 5.62 0.10 -16.19
C CYS A 79 7.07 -0.19 -16.62
N THR A 80 7.81 -0.98 -15.85
CA THR A 80 9.20 -1.34 -16.16
C THR A 80 9.31 -2.11 -17.47
N PHE A 81 8.44 -3.11 -17.69
CA PHE A 81 8.44 -3.95 -18.89
C PHE A 81 7.50 -3.46 -19.99
N LYS A 82 6.98 -2.23 -19.86
CA LYS A 82 6.15 -1.54 -20.86
C LYS A 82 4.91 -2.33 -21.30
N LEU A 83 4.28 -3.07 -20.38
CA LEU A 83 3.10 -3.89 -20.61
C LEU A 83 1.78 -3.09 -20.53
N ILE A 84 1.82 -1.79 -20.80
CA ILE A 84 0.70 -0.85 -20.58
C ILE A 84 -0.47 -1.14 -21.55
N ASP A 85 -0.17 -1.71 -22.72
CA ASP A 85 -1.20 -2.09 -23.70
C ASP A 85 -1.97 -3.34 -23.28
N THR A 86 -1.34 -4.22 -22.48
CA THR A 86 -1.93 -5.45 -21.97
C THR A 86 -2.67 -5.20 -20.65
N PHE A 87 -2.04 -4.45 -19.76
CA PHE A 87 -2.57 -4.13 -18.44
C PHE A 87 -2.69 -2.63 -18.32
N GLN A 88 -3.86 -2.13 -17.91
CA GLN A 88 -4.09 -0.70 -17.73
C GLN A 88 -3.77 -0.29 -16.29
N PRO A 89 -2.53 0.15 -15.95
CA PRO A 89 -2.10 0.36 -14.56
C PRO A 89 -2.93 1.44 -13.86
N ILE A 90 -3.37 2.45 -14.61
CA ILE A 90 -4.23 3.53 -14.08
C ILE A 90 -5.61 2.96 -13.69
N LEU A 91 -6.18 2.04 -14.47
CA LEU A 91 -7.46 1.41 -14.10
C LEU A 91 -7.32 0.52 -12.87
N LEU A 92 -6.25 -0.26 -12.77
CA LEU A 92 -5.96 -1.10 -11.59
C LEU A 92 -5.86 -0.26 -10.32
N LEU A 93 -5.11 0.85 -10.37
CA LEU A 93 -4.99 1.77 -9.23
C LEU A 93 -6.31 2.45 -8.89
N LYS A 94 -7.12 2.79 -9.90
CA LYS A 94 -8.44 3.39 -9.70
C LYS A 94 -9.40 2.42 -9.00
N GLU A 95 -9.45 1.17 -9.44
CA GLU A 95 -10.27 0.12 -8.82
C GLU A 95 -9.89 -0.08 -7.35
N TYR A 96 -8.59 -0.16 -7.06
CA TYR A 96 -8.08 -0.24 -5.69
C TYR A 96 -8.54 0.95 -4.82
N VAL A 97 -8.46 2.16 -5.35
CA VAL A 97 -8.89 3.37 -4.64
C VAL A 97 -10.39 3.32 -4.33
N GLU A 98 -11.21 2.89 -5.29
CA GLU A 98 -12.67 2.78 -5.09
C GLU A 98 -13.04 1.70 -4.07
N ASP A 99 -12.35 0.56 -4.09
CA ASP A 99 -12.54 -0.51 -3.09
C ASP A 99 -12.14 -0.05 -1.68
N ALA A 100 -10.99 0.63 -1.57
CA ALA A 100 -10.54 1.24 -0.31
C ALA A 100 -11.55 2.29 0.20
N LYS A 101 -12.10 3.12 -0.69
CA LYS A 101 -13.16 4.08 -0.35
C LYS A 101 -14.42 3.39 0.17
N ARG A 102 -14.88 2.34 -0.52
CA ARG A 102 -16.06 1.58 -0.14
C ARG A 102 -15.90 0.93 1.24
N SER A 103 -14.71 0.40 1.53
CA SER A 103 -14.37 -0.23 2.81
C SER A 103 -14.58 0.72 4.00
N TYR A 104 -13.92 1.89 4.02
CA TYR A 104 -14.04 2.78 5.18
C TYR A 104 -15.40 3.46 5.27
N ARG A 105 -16.08 3.73 4.14
CA ARG A 105 -17.45 4.29 4.13
C ARG A 105 -18.44 3.33 4.76
N THR A 106 -18.32 2.03 4.46
CA THR A 106 -19.16 0.99 5.08
C THR A 106 -18.92 0.93 6.59
N ALA A 107 -17.65 0.94 7.03
CA ALA A 107 -17.30 0.97 8.44
C ALA A 107 -17.81 2.22 9.19
N MET A 108 -17.98 3.36 8.51
CA MET A 108 -18.62 4.54 9.12
C MET A 108 -20.13 4.37 9.33
N LEU A 109 -20.81 3.60 8.47
CA LEU A 109 -22.27 3.37 8.54
C LEU A 109 -22.65 2.35 9.61
N GLU A 110 -21.81 1.33 9.85
CA GLU A 110 -22.04 0.28 10.86
C GLU A 110 -21.87 0.78 12.32
N GLY A 111 -21.49 2.06 12.48
CA GLY A 111 -21.39 2.73 13.77
C GLY A 111 -19.95 2.92 14.24
N PRO A 112 -19.65 3.97 15.01
CA PRO A 112 -18.30 4.33 15.40
C PRO A 112 -17.75 3.38 16.48
N PHE A 113 -17.18 2.25 16.08
CA PHE A 113 -16.16 1.60 16.90
C PHE A 113 -14.90 2.48 16.87
N SER A 114 -14.80 3.40 17.82
CA SER A 114 -13.82 4.50 17.79
C SER A 114 -12.37 4.06 17.62
N LEU A 115 -11.98 2.90 18.15
CA LEU A 115 -10.63 2.35 17.98
C LEU A 115 -10.42 1.72 16.59
N PHE A 116 -11.36 0.86 16.17
CA PHE A 116 -11.28 0.12 14.91
C PHE A 116 -11.33 1.06 13.69
N LEU A 117 -12.23 2.04 13.71
CA LEU A 117 -12.33 3.05 12.66
C LEU A 117 -11.05 3.90 12.58
N GLY A 118 -10.42 4.21 13.72
CA GLY A 118 -9.14 4.92 13.76
C GLY A 118 -8.01 4.16 13.10
N VAL A 119 -7.89 2.85 13.36
CA VAL A 119 -6.91 1.97 12.70
C VAL A 119 -7.18 1.88 11.20
N LEU A 120 -8.45 1.72 10.80
CA LEU A 120 -8.85 1.62 9.41
C LEU A 120 -8.54 2.91 8.63
N VAL A 121 -8.87 4.08 9.18
CA VAL A 121 -8.55 5.38 8.57
C VAL A 121 -7.04 5.57 8.43
N HIS A 122 -6.26 5.20 9.46
CA HIS A 122 -4.80 5.29 9.38
C HIS A 122 -4.23 4.42 8.26
N LYS A 123 -4.74 3.18 8.13
CA LYS A 123 -4.36 2.27 7.05
C LYS A 123 -4.68 2.87 5.68
N HIS A 124 -5.90 3.34 5.45
CA HIS A 124 -6.29 3.90 4.16
C HIS A 124 -5.51 5.18 3.79
N ILE A 125 -5.14 6.01 4.76
CA ILE A 125 -4.24 7.15 4.49
C ILE A 125 -2.87 6.66 3.99
N ALA A 126 -2.31 5.62 4.60
CA ALA A 126 -1.04 5.04 4.16
C ALA A 126 -1.17 4.43 2.76
N ASP A 127 -2.22 3.65 2.51
CA ASP A 127 -2.53 3.03 1.22
C ASP A 127 -2.68 4.09 0.11
N PHE A 128 -3.43 5.16 0.35
CA PHE A 128 -3.59 6.26 -0.63
C PHE A 128 -2.30 7.05 -0.87
N ARG A 129 -1.45 7.22 0.16
CA ARG A 129 -0.12 7.79 -0.04
C ARG A 129 0.75 6.89 -0.92
N ALA A 130 0.66 5.57 -0.73
CA ALA A 130 1.37 4.61 -1.57
C ALA A 130 0.88 4.69 -3.03
N VAL A 131 -0.43 4.89 -3.29
CA VAL A 131 -0.95 5.13 -4.65
C VAL A 131 -0.36 6.38 -5.28
N VAL A 132 -0.36 7.51 -4.58
CA VAL A 132 0.23 8.76 -5.09
C VAL A 132 1.72 8.61 -5.36
N GLN A 133 2.44 7.85 -4.52
CA GLN A 133 3.85 7.58 -4.70
C GLN A 133 4.10 6.66 -5.89
N CYS A 134 3.32 5.59 -6.03
CA CYS A 134 3.37 4.66 -7.15
C CYS A 134 3.17 5.36 -8.50
N LEU A 135 2.22 6.30 -8.60
CA LEU A 135 2.02 7.10 -9.81
C LEU A 135 3.28 7.89 -10.19
N LYS A 136 3.99 8.45 -9.20
CA LYS A 136 5.22 9.22 -9.43
C LYS A 136 6.39 8.32 -9.81
N ASP A 137 6.63 7.25 -9.04
CA ASP A 137 7.77 6.36 -9.21
C ASP A 137 7.77 5.69 -10.60
N ASN A 138 6.57 5.47 -11.14
CA ASN A 138 6.37 4.82 -12.44
C ASN A 138 6.07 5.81 -13.57
N ASN A 139 6.21 7.13 -13.35
CA ASN A 139 5.93 8.19 -14.33
C ASN A 139 4.55 8.06 -15.00
N LEU A 140 3.53 7.64 -14.23
CA LEU A 140 2.16 7.51 -14.72
C LEU A 140 1.49 8.88 -14.72
N GLU A 141 1.27 9.44 -15.92
CA GLU A 141 0.61 10.73 -16.12
C GLU A 141 -0.91 10.64 -15.86
N SER A 142 -1.30 10.64 -14.59
CA SER A 142 -2.71 10.72 -14.19
C SER A 142 -2.93 11.80 -13.14
N GLU A 143 -2.90 13.06 -13.57
CA GLU A 143 -3.18 14.21 -12.69
C GLU A 143 -4.57 14.11 -12.05
N PHE A 144 -5.54 13.58 -12.79
CA PHE A 144 -6.91 13.39 -12.30
C PHE A 144 -6.94 12.43 -11.10
N LEU A 145 -6.41 11.21 -11.25
CA LEU A 145 -6.40 10.22 -10.17
C LEU A 145 -5.56 10.71 -8.99
N ALA A 146 -4.40 11.32 -9.25
CA ALA A 146 -3.55 11.86 -8.19
C ALA A 146 -4.26 12.97 -7.38
N LYS A 147 -4.99 13.87 -8.04
CA LYS A 147 -5.75 14.94 -7.39
C LYS A 147 -6.93 14.38 -6.57
N GLU A 148 -7.63 13.41 -7.14
CA GLU A 148 -8.73 12.71 -6.47
C GLU A 148 -8.25 12.04 -5.17
N VAL A 149 -7.19 11.23 -5.25
CA VAL A 149 -6.62 10.52 -4.10
C VAL A 149 -6.08 11.49 -3.04
N LYS A 150 -5.43 12.59 -3.45
CA LYS A 150 -4.99 13.65 -2.51
C LYS A 150 -6.15 14.31 -1.77
N THR A 151 -7.27 14.52 -2.45
CA THR A 151 -8.48 15.10 -1.85
C THR A 151 -9.06 14.15 -0.80
N GLU A 152 -9.09 12.85 -1.11
CA GLU A 152 -9.53 11.81 -0.18
C GLU A 152 -8.63 11.71 1.06
N ILE A 153 -7.30 11.78 0.90
CA ILE A 153 -6.34 11.85 2.02
C ILE A 153 -6.64 13.03 2.95
N ALA A 154 -6.92 14.22 2.39
CA ALA A 154 -7.22 15.41 3.18
C ALA A 154 -8.51 15.26 4.00
N MET A 155 -9.55 14.64 3.42
CA MET A 155 -10.78 14.30 4.13
C MET A 155 -10.51 13.33 5.30
N LEU A 156 -9.78 12.24 5.05
CA LEU A 156 -9.47 11.24 6.07
C LEU A 156 -8.60 11.80 7.21
N GLU A 157 -7.65 12.69 6.93
CA GLU A 157 -6.87 13.37 7.97
C GLU A 157 -7.74 14.29 8.84
N THR A 158 -8.78 14.90 8.28
CA THR A 158 -9.76 15.68 9.05
C THR A 158 -10.59 14.77 9.97
N LEU A 159 -11.03 13.62 9.46
CA LEU A 159 -11.75 12.62 10.23
C LEU A 159 -10.89 12.03 11.37
N LYS A 160 -9.62 11.76 11.11
CA LYS A 160 -8.66 11.30 12.13
C LYS A 160 -8.56 12.28 13.31
N LYS A 161 -8.53 13.60 13.03
CA LYS A 161 -8.48 14.64 14.07
C LYS A 161 -9.78 14.71 14.87
N SER A 162 -10.95 14.60 14.23
CA SER A 162 -12.24 14.62 14.94
C SER A 162 -12.40 13.41 15.86
N LEU A 163 -11.91 12.24 15.45
CA LEU A 163 -11.88 11.04 16.29
C LEU A 163 -10.97 11.21 17.51
N GLY A 164 -9.75 11.73 17.32
CA GLY A 164 -8.81 11.98 18.42
C GLY A 164 -9.34 13.01 19.44
N SER A 165 -10.07 14.02 18.98
CA SER A 165 -10.68 15.02 19.88
C SER A 165 -11.90 14.48 20.65
N SER A 166 -12.64 13.52 20.09
CA SER A 166 -13.78 12.88 20.76
C SER A 166 -13.35 11.93 21.88
N VAL A 167 -12.23 11.21 21.69
CA VAL A 167 -11.60 10.38 22.73
C VAL A 167 -11.12 11.25 23.90
N LYS A 168 -10.49 12.40 23.63
CA LYS A 168 -10.08 13.35 24.67
C LYS A 168 -11.26 13.91 25.46
N ARG A 169 -12.34 14.33 24.78
CA ARG A 169 -13.56 14.80 25.44
C ARG A 169 -14.21 13.73 26.31
N SER A 170 -14.29 12.48 25.86
CA SER A 170 -14.85 11.38 26.66
C SER A 170 -14.00 11.09 27.92
N ALA A 171 -12.67 11.14 27.80
CA ALA A 171 -11.75 10.98 28.93
C ALA A 171 -11.79 12.17 29.92
N GLU A 172 -12.08 13.39 29.47
CA GLU A 172 -12.21 14.59 30.31
C GLU A 172 -13.60 14.74 30.96
N THR A 173 -14.65 14.13 30.38
CA THR A 173 -16.00 14.19 30.95
C THR A 173 -16.24 13.13 32.05
N GLN A 174 -15.55 11.99 31.97
CA GLN A 174 -15.57 10.94 33.02
C GLN A 174 -15.09 11.41 34.42
N PRO A 175 -14.01 12.20 34.60
CA PRO A 175 -13.56 12.63 35.93
C PRO A 175 -14.51 13.63 36.62
N LEU A 176 -15.27 14.43 35.86
CA LEU A 176 -16.24 15.39 36.43
C LEU A 176 -17.48 14.68 36.99
N GLN A 177 -18.02 13.70 36.27
CA GLN A 177 -19.15 12.87 36.71
C GLN A 177 -18.77 12.01 37.94
N LEU A 178 -17.55 11.47 37.98
CA LEU A 178 -17.05 10.70 39.13
C LEU A 178 -16.78 11.59 40.37
N ARG A 179 -16.35 12.85 40.18
CA ARG A 179 -16.18 13.84 41.27
C ARG A 179 -17.51 14.29 41.85
N GLN A 180 -18.51 14.57 40.99
CA GLN A 180 -19.83 14.98 41.44
C GLN A 180 -20.55 13.86 42.19
N SER A 181 -20.45 12.61 41.71
CA SER A 181 -21.05 11.44 42.38
C SER A 181 -20.34 11.01 43.67
N LYS A 182 -19.05 11.32 43.85
CA LYS A 182 -18.35 11.17 45.14
C LYS A 182 -18.75 12.25 46.15
N ARG A 183 -18.83 13.52 45.72
CA ARG A 183 -19.29 14.63 46.59
C ARG A 183 -20.72 14.47 47.10
N LEU A 184 -21.63 13.96 46.28
CA LEU A 184 -23.01 13.66 46.69
C LEU A 184 -23.09 12.52 47.72
N ARG A 185 -22.20 11.52 47.63
CA ARG A 185 -22.11 10.43 48.61
C ARG A 185 -21.56 10.92 49.96
N GLU A 186 -20.49 11.72 49.93
CA GLU A 186 -19.90 12.29 51.16
C GLU A 186 -20.86 13.27 51.89
N LEU A 187 -21.76 13.93 51.17
CA LEU A 187 -22.75 14.82 51.78
C LEU A 187 -23.88 14.04 52.47
N ASN A 188 -24.31 12.90 51.91
CA ASN A 188 -25.36 12.05 52.47
C ASN A 188 -24.90 11.23 53.68
N GLU A 189 -23.59 10.98 53.85
CA GLU A 189 -23.04 10.29 55.03
C GLU A 189 -22.83 11.21 56.24
N ARG A 190 -23.09 12.52 56.09
CA ARG A 190 -22.93 13.55 57.14
C ARG A 190 -24.24 14.06 57.74
N LEU A 191 -25.37 13.51 57.31
CA LEU A 191 -26.71 13.74 57.87
C LEU A 191 -27.17 12.50 58.64
#